data_AF-A0A922WRE1-F1
#
_entry.id   AF-A0A922WRE1-F1
#
_cell.length_a   1.000
_cell.length_b   1.000
_cell.length_c   1.000
_cell.angle_alpha   90.00
_cell.angle_beta   90.00
_cell.angle_gamma   90.00
#
_symmetry.space_group_name_H-M   'P 1'
#
loop_
_entity.id
_entity.type
_entity.pdbx_description
1 polymer ?
#
loop_
_entity_poly.entity_id
_entity_poly.type
_entity_poly.pdbx_seq_one_letter_code
_entity_poly.pdbx_strand_id
1 'polypeptide(L)'
;MAERVSVSELRDRFAECARHYGGLIPHDAGLVWDGYIAALLEWRLITVMKHDELAALLPQKPGNPVLGVFLGWGQDFETLELERRHSTPE
;
A
#
# COMPACT_ATOMS: atom_id res chain seq x y z
N MET A 1 -21.20 16.61 -0.55
CA MET A 1 -20.90 15.17 -0.38
C MET A 1 -19.61 14.94 -1.15
N ALA A 2 -18.48 14.68 -0.49
CA ALA A 2 -17.22 14.47 -1.20
C ALA A 2 -17.33 13.21 -2.05
N GLU A 3 -16.91 13.30 -3.32
CA GLU A 3 -16.83 12.15 -4.20
C GLU A 3 -15.88 11.12 -3.59
N ARG A 4 -16.32 9.86 -3.48
CA ARG A 4 -15.49 8.81 -2.90
C ARG A 4 -14.32 8.55 -3.84
N VAL A 5 -13.10 8.54 -3.31
CA VAL A 5 -11.90 8.18 -4.06
C VAL A 5 -12.11 6.83 -4.75
N SER A 6 -11.99 6.83 -6.08
CA SER A 6 -12.17 5.61 -6.88
C SER A 6 -10.83 4.90 -7.07
N VAL A 7 -10.86 3.56 -7.08
CA VAL A 7 -9.66 2.75 -7.35
C VAL A 7 -9.12 3.03 -8.77
N SER A 8 -10.01 3.28 -9.74
CA SER A 8 -9.65 3.65 -11.10
C SER A 8 -8.86 4.96 -11.15
N GLU A 9 -9.31 5.99 -10.44
CA GLU A 9 -8.61 7.27 -10.38
C GLU A 9 -7.21 7.12 -9.75
N LEU A 10 -7.08 6.34 -8.67
CA LEU A 10 -5.77 6.10 -8.06
C LEU A 10 -4.84 5.32 -8.98
N ARG A 11 -5.36 4.34 -9.73
CA ARG A 11 -4.61 3.62 -10.76
C ARG A 11 -4.09 4.56 -11.84
N ASP A 12 -4.93 5.46 -12.32
CA ASP A 12 -4.53 6.44 -13.34
C ASP A 12 -3.44 7.36 -12.82
N ARG A 13 -3.53 7.79 -11.56
CA ARG A 13 -2.50 8.60 -10.88
C ARG A 13 -1.19 7.84 -10.68
N PHE A 14 -1.23 6.54 -10.37
CA PHE A 14 -0.01 5.71 -10.30
C PHE A 14 0.65 5.58 -11.67
N ALA A 15 -0.15 5.35 -12.72
CA ALA A 15 0.36 5.27 -14.08
C ALA A 15 0.99 6.59 -14.53
N GLU A 16 0.38 7.73 -14.17
CA GLU A 16 0.95 9.05 -14.42
C GLU A 16 2.26 9.29 -13.66
N CYS A 17 2.31 8.90 -12.38
CA CYS A 17 3.53 8.95 -11.58
C CYS A 17 4.65 8.11 -12.20
N ALA A 18 4.34 6.86 -12.60
CA ALA A 18 5.30 5.99 -13.27
C ALA A 18 5.81 6.63 -14.58
N ARG A 19 4.92 7.18 -15.41
CA ARG A 19 5.31 7.89 -16.65
C ARG A 19 6.22 9.08 -16.37
N HIS A 20 5.92 9.88 -15.35
CA HIS A 20 6.77 11.01 -14.95
C HIS A 20 8.21 10.59 -14.64
N TYR A 21 8.38 9.43 -14.01
CA TYR A 21 9.69 8.87 -13.64
C TYR A 21 10.28 7.87 -14.66
N GLY A 22 9.81 7.86 -15.91
CA GLY A 22 10.39 7.04 -16.97
C GLY A 22 9.90 5.59 -17.01
N GLY A 23 8.70 5.33 -16.49
CA GLY A 23 7.99 4.05 -16.58
C GLY A 23 7.94 3.23 -15.29
N LEU A 24 8.66 3.66 -14.24
CA LEU A 24 8.69 2.99 -12.94
C LEU A 24 8.56 4.03 -11.82
N ILE A 25 7.83 3.68 -10.76
CA ILE A 25 7.72 4.53 -9.56
C ILE A 25 9.00 4.34 -8.74
N PRO A 26 9.80 5.41 -8.49
CA PRO A 26 10.99 5.33 -7.67
C PRO A 26 10.67 4.89 -6.25
N HIS A 27 11.70 4.41 -5.55
CA HIS A 27 11.58 3.94 -4.18
C HIS A 27 10.89 4.97 -3.27
N ASP A 28 11.39 6.20 -3.23
CA ASP A 28 10.89 7.21 -2.29
C ASP A 28 9.47 7.66 -2.65
N ALA A 29 9.17 7.80 -3.94
CA ALA A 29 7.82 8.10 -4.41
C ALA A 29 6.82 7.01 -4.02
N GLY A 30 7.22 5.74 -4.11
CA GLY A 30 6.34 4.65 -3.68
C GLY A 30 6.15 4.58 -2.15
N LEU A 31 7.10 5.04 -1.34
CA LEU A 31 6.90 5.15 0.12
C LEU A 31 5.83 6.20 0.45
N VAL A 32 5.84 7.33 -0.27
CA VAL A 32 4.80 8.35 -0.15
C VAL A 32 3.43 7.78 -0.54
N TRP A 33 3.37 6.98 -1.60
CA TRP A 33 2.14 6.33 -2.03
C TRP A 33 1.61 5.32 -1.02
N ASP A 34 2.46 4.49 -0.42
CA ASP A 34 2.03 3.58 0.65
C ASP A 34 1.42 4.37 1.82
N GLY A 35 2.07 5.45 2.26
CA GLY A 35 1.56 6.29 3.34
C GLY A 35 0.19 6.89 3.01
N TYR A 36 0.02 7.32 1.76
CA TYR A 36 -1.25 7.86 1.28
C TYR A 36 -2.37 6.80 1.27
N ILE A 37 -2.12 5.60 0.74
CA ILE A 37 -3.12 4.52 0.68
C ILE A 37 -3.50 4.06 2.09
N ALA A 38 -2.53 3.94 2.99
CA ALA A 38 -2.78 3.59 4.39
C ALA A 38 -3.63 4.65 5.11
N ALA A 39 -3.40 5.94 4.85
CA ALA A 39 -4.25 7.02 5.36
C ALA A 39 -5.69 6.96 4.83
N LEU A 40 -5.88 6.60 3.54
CA LEU A 40 -7.22 6.40 2.97
C LEU A 40 -7.97 5.27 3.69
N LEU A 41 -7.27 4.21 4.09
CA LEU A 41 -7.85 3.10 4.86
C LEU A 41 -8.22 3.57 6.28
N GLU A 42 -7.31 4.24 6.98
CA GLU A 42 -7.50 4.76 8.34
C GLU A 42 -8.70 5.72 8.44
N TRP A 43 -8.86 6.59 7.43
CA TRP A 43 -9.98 7.52 7.36
C TRP A 43 -11.27 6.92 6.78
N ARG A 44 -11.30 5.60 6.57
CA ARG A 44 -12.46 4.84 6.04
C ARG A 44 -12.95 5.35 4.67
N LEU A 45 -12.03 5.88 3.86
CA LEU A 45 -12.31 6.31 2.49
C LEU A 45 -12.25 5.14 1.51
N ILE A 46 -11.48 4.10 1.83
CA ILE A 46 -11.41 2.83 1.11
C ILE A 46 -11.62 1.65 2.08
N THR A 47 -11.91 0.47 1.52
CA THR A 47 -12.00 -0.79 2.28
C THR A 47 -10.64 -1.48 2.33
N VAL A 48 -10.46 -2.44 3.24
CA VAL A 48 -9.25 -3.29 3.30
C VAL A 48 -8.96 -3.95 1.95
N MET A 49 -9.98 -4.53 1.31
CA MET A 49 -9.84 -5.15 -0.02
C MET A 49 -9.33 -4.17 -1.09
N LYS A 50 -9.78 -2.90 -1.05
CA LYS A 50 -9.29 -1.86 -1.98
C LYS A 50 -7.88 -1.39 -1.64
N HIS A 51 -7.56 -1.32 -0.35
CA HIS A 51 -6.19 -1.06 0.10
C HIS A 51 -5.24 -2.11 -0.47
N ASP A 52 -5.56 -3.39 -0.33
CA ASP A 52 -4.73 -4.49 -0.82
C ASP A 52 -4.58 -4.46 -2.34
N GLU A 53 -5.66 -4.18 -3.08
CA GLU A 53 -5.65 -4.00 -4.53
C GLU A 53 -4.71 -2.86 -4.98
N LEU A 54 -4.67 -1.76 -4.23
CA LEU A 54 -3.82 -0.60 -4.53
C LEU A 54 -2.36 -0.85 -4.12
N ALA A 55 -2.14 -1.43 -2.94
CA ALA A 55 -0.82 -1.75 -2.44
C ALA A 55 -0.09 -2.75 -3.35
N ALA A 56 -0.81 -3.69 -3.97
CA ALA A 56 -0.25 -4.64 -4.93
C ALA A 56 0.27 -3.98 -6.23
N LEU A 57 -0.12 -2.74 -6.52
CA LEU A 57 0.36 -1.98 -7.68
C LEU A 57 1.68 -1.25 -7.40
N LEU A 58 2.04 -1.10 -6.12
CA LEU A 58 3.29 -0.49 -5.73
C LEU A 58 4.41 -1.53 -5.71
N PRO A 59 5.64 -1.14 -6.03
CA PRO A 59 6.78 -2.03 -5.88
C PRO A 59 6.88 -2.47 -4.41
N GLN A 60 6.87 -3.79 -4.17
CA GLN A 60 7.03 -4.37 -2.82
C GLN A 60 8.38 -3.98 -2.22
N LYS A 61 8.37 -3.62 -0.93
CA LYS A 61 9.54 -3.05 -0.26
C LYS A 61 9.81 -3.69 1.11
N PRO A 62 10.96 -4.37 1.25
CA PRO A 62 11.48 -4.73 2.56
C PRO A 62 11.69 -3.46 3.40
N GLY A 63 11.30 -3.49 4.67
CA GLY A 63 11.56 -2.40 5.61
C GLY A 63 10.76 -1.10 5.35
N ASN A 64 9.59 -1.20 4.72
CA ASN A 64 8.72 -0.05 4.51
C ASN A 64 8.32 0.62 5.85
N PRO A 65 8.79 1.84 6.16
CA PRO A 65 8.50 2.51 7.43
C PRO A 65 7.02 2.83 7.62
N VAL A 66 6.26 2.94 6.52
CA VAL A 66 4.81 3.14 6.57
C VAL A 66 4.16 1.96 7.27
N LEU A 67 4.51 0.73 6.88
CA LEU A 67 3.98 -0.47 7.52
C LEU A 67 4.35 -0.52 9.00
N GLY A 68 5.57 -0.12 9.38
CA GLY A 68 5.96 -0.02 10.79
C GLY A 68 5.13 0.98 11.60
N VAL A 69 4.77 2.11 11.00
CA VAL A 69 3.88 3.11 11.62
C VAL A 69 2.46 2.57 11.80
N PHE A 70 1.91 1.88 10.80
CA PHE A 70 0.52 1.42 10.81
C PHE A 70 0.30 0.09 11.53
N LEU A 71 1.27 -0.82 11.51
CA LEU A 71 1.19 -2.16 12.12
C LEU A 71 1.82 -2.22 13.51
N GLY A 72 2.50 -1.16 13.95
CA GLY A 72 3.29 -1.15 15.17
C GLY A 72 4.73 -1.62 14.88
N TRP A 73 5.69 -0.76 15.18
CA TRP A 73 7.12 -0.99 14.96
C TRP A 73 7.56 -2.37 15.51
N GLY A 74 8.20 -3.17 14.67
CA GLY A 74 8.64 -4.55 15.02
C GLY A 74 7.82 -5.66 14.37
N GLN A 75 6.70 -5.33 13.71
CA GLN A 75 6.04 -6.22 12.77
C GLN A 75 6.61 -5.97 11.37
N ASP A 76 7.68 -6.68 11.00
CA ASP A 76 8.13 -6.67 9.61
C ASP A 76 7.25 -7.62 8.76
N PHE A 77 7.19 -7.35 7.45
CA PHE A 77 6.36 -8.12 6.52
C PHE A 77 6.77 -9.60 6.49
N GLU A 78 8.06 -9.89 6.74
CA GLU A 78 8.57 -11.26 6.84
C GLU A 78 8.00 -12.00 8.06
N THR A 79 7.94 -11.37 9.23
CA THR A 79 7.34 -11.95 10.44
C THR A 79 5.85 -12.21 10.22
N LEU A 80 5.13 -11.27 9.61
CA LEU A 80 3.70 -11.42 9.32
C LEU A 80 3.40 -12.48 8.25
N GLU A 81 4.23 -12.61 7.20
CA GLU A 81 4.12 -13.71 6.24
C GLU A 81 4.42 -15.06 6.87
N LEU A 82 5.43 -15.13 7.76
CA LEU A 82 5.74 -16.35 8.52
C LEU A 82 4.56 -16.77 9.39
N GLU A 83 4.01 -15.86 10.17
CA GLU A 83 2.85 -16.12 11.04
C GLU A 83 1.62 -16.55 10.24
N ARG A 84 1.38 -15.96 9.06
CA ARG A 84 0.29 -16.37 8.17
C ARG A 84 0.48 -17.79 7.62
N ARG A 85 1.70 -18.16 7.21
CA ARG A 85 2.02 -19.52 6.73
C ARG A 85 1.87 -20.57 7.82
N HIS A 86 2.18 -20.22 9.06
CA HIS A 86 2.06 -21.12 10.21
C HIS A 86 0.66 -21.20 10.83
N SER A 87 -0.27 -20.31 10.42
CA SER A 87 -1.65 -20.27 10.94
C SER A 87 -2.68 -20.96 10.05
N THR A 88 -2.27 -21.64 8.97
CA THR A 88 -3.19 -22.45 8.16
C THR A 88 -3.32 -23.83 8.82
N PRO A 89 -4.48 -24.23 9.35
CA PRO A 89 -4.67 -25.61 9.82
C PRO A 89 -4.74 -26.55 8.61
N GLU A 90 -4.10 -27.70 8.72
CA GLU A 90 -4.28 -28.85 7.80
C GLU A 90 -5.73 -29.32 7.73
#